data_AF-A0A953TRR3-F1
#
_entry.id   AF-A0A953TRR3-F1
#
_cell.length_a   1.000
_cell.length_b   1.000
_cell.length_c   1.000
_cell.angle_alpha   90.00
_cell.angle_beta   90.00
_cell.angle_gamma   90.00
#
_symmetry.space_group_name_H-M   'P 1'
#
loop_
_entity.id
_entity.type
_entity.pdbx_description
1 polymer ?
#
loop_
_entity_poly.entity_id
_entity_poly.type
_entity_poly.pdbx_seq_one_letter_code
_entity_poly.pdbx_strand_id
1 'polypeptide(L)'
;MARDNPLCTNCISDKALSAWVEEHGHEAMCAYCGTEGTCSSLENVAEEIDRVLRQFCTIAPEEGHVTDWTDNIVYSADGESAEEILASEVIDAEGAVADIIEILSENESRDVRDGDDAFYGDVPLRHIRAYPDELLAIWDEFERRLKHEVRFFDEEGRRMLDVLFGDLPKLGGGRAVVTLDPESPDSKVYRARIVAEESAAEDFIRDPSRHIGPPPAASATPGRMNPAGIPAFYGAFSKEVALAEIRPPVGSLVAIGEFSLLKPVRLLDMSFLPFAYHEESMFSPSYEEARSKVKFLEVFHRRISRPVLPSDEALAYLPTQAVAAYVTNVLGLDGIIYSSTQVGAEGESTGEQLPRNLCNVVLFGPAALVERTPPPPRPPDPRTFRRANSPGLRFSGARC
;
A
#
# COMPACT_ATOMS: atom_id res chain seq x y z
N MET A 1 28.68 -7.98 -35.89
CA MET A 1 27.78 -8.61 -36.90
C MET A 1 26.35 -8.77 -36.39
N ALA A 2 26.09 -8.62 -35.08
CA ALA A 2 24.75 -8.82 -34.51
C ALA A 2 23.79 -7.62 -34.63
N ARG A 3 24.25 -6.43 -35.03
CA ARG A 3 23.42 -5.19 -35.10
C ARG A 3 22.15 -5.33 -35.92
N ASP A 4 22.23 -6.03 -37.05
CA ASP A 4 21.10 -6.27 -37.95
C ASP A 4 20.30 -7.52 -37.57
N ASN A 5 20.68 -8.25 -36.51
CA ASN A 5 19.96 -9.46 -36.11
C ASN A 5 18.53 -9.10 -35.69
N PRO A 6 17.50 -9.69 -36.32
CA PRO A 6 16.12 -9.46 -35.93
C PRO A 6 15.80 -10.10 -34.58
N LEU A 7 15.24 -9.33 -33.66
CA LEU A 7 14.69 -9.78 -32.38
C LEU A 7 13.16 -9.67 -32.43
N CYS A 8 12.45 -10.76 -32.14
CA CYS A 8 10.99 -10.78 -32.15
C CYS A 8 10.37 -10.41 -30.79
N THR A 9 9.09 -10.05 -30.83
CA THR A 9 8.26 -9.72 -29.66
C THR A 9 8.19 -10.85 -28.63
N ASN A 10 8.17 -12.12 -29.06
CA ASN A 10 8.16 -13.28 -28.15
C ASN A 10 9.46 -13.49 -27.37
N CYS A 11 10.55 -12.84 -27.79
CA CYS A 11 11.83 -12.89 -27.09
C CYS A 11 11.99 -11.74 -26.08
N ILE A 12 11.00 -10.85 -25.97
CA ILE A 12 10.99 -9.68 -25.10
C ILE A 12 9.94 -9.94 -24.02
N SER A 13 10.37 -10.06 -22.77
CA SER A 13 9.48 -10.26 -21.62
C SER A 13 8.73 -8.98 -21.26
N ASP A 14 9.36 -7.82 -21.48
CA ASP A 14 8.74 -6.52 -21.22
C ASP A 14 7.63 -6.21 -22.25
N LYS A 15 6.42 -5.99 -21.74
CA LYS A 15 5.24 -5.78 -22.58
C LYS A 15 5.25 -4.46 -23.34
N ALA A 16 5.83 -3.40 -22.76
CA ALA A 16 5.83 -2.09 -23.41
C ALA A 16 6.90 -2.03 -24.51
N LEU A 17 8.08 -2.60 -24.29
CA LEU A 17 9.09 -2.77 -25.32
C LEU A 17 8.62 -3.74 -26.42
N SER A 18 7.96 -4.84 -26.07
CA SER A 18 7.34 -5.74 -27.05
C SER A 18 6.30 -5.00 -27.91
N ALA A 19 5.42 -4.20 -27.29
CA ALA A 19 4.44 -3.40 -28.03
C ALA A 19 5.10 -2.35 -28.94
N TRP A 20 6.21 -1.76 -28.50
CA TRP A 20 7.00 -0.86 -29.33
C TRP A 20 7.57 -1.55 -30.57
N VAL A 21 8.08 -2.79 -30.41
CA VAL A 21 8.53 -3.63 -31.54
C VAL A 21 7.36 -4.02 -32.44
N GLU A 22 6.17 -4.28 -31.90
CA GLU A 22 4.98 -4.54 -32.72
C GLU A 22 4.60 -3.34 -33.62
N GLU A 23 4.78 -2.11 -33.11
CA GLU A 23 4.43 -0.88 -33.83
C GLU A 23 5.49 -0.47 -34.87
N HIS A 24 6.77 -0.62 -34.54
CA HIS A 24 7.88 -0.09 -35.35
C HIS A 24 8.65 -1.18 -36.13
N GLY A 25 8.39 -2.45 -35.81
CA GLY A 25 9.04 -3.60 -36.42
C GLY A 25 8.45 -4.01 -37.77
N HIS A 26 8.96 -5.11 -38.29
CA HIS A 26 8.52 -5.74 -39.53
C HIS A 26 8.57 -7.26 -39.42
N GLU A 27 7.81 -7.96 -40.25
CA GLU A 27 7.83 -9.42 -40.31
C GLU A 27 9.21 -9.92 -40.74
N ALA A 28 9.85 -10.71 -39.88
CA ALA A 28 11.13 -11.35 -40.13
C ALA A 28 11.25 -12.66 -39.34
N MET A 29 12.29 -13.44 -39.64
CA MET A 29 12.64 -14.63 -38.85
C MET A 29 13.60 -14.21 -37.74
N CYS A 30 13.20 -14.38 -36.48
CA CYS A 30 14.01 -14.02 -35.32
C CYS A 30 15.35 -14.76 -35.30
N ALA A 31 16.44 -14.04 -35.08
CA ALA A 31 17.80 -14.60 -35.01
C ALA A 31 18.03 -15.49 -33.79
N TYR A 32 17.22 -15.35 -32.74
CA TYR A 32 17.42 -16.02 -31.45
C TYR A 32 16.52 -17.24 -31.27
N CYS A 33 15.20 -17.08 -31.42
CA CYS A 33 14.26 -18.19 -31.25
C CYS A 33 13.91 -18.91 -32.57
N GLY A 34 14.30 -18.35 -33.72
CA GLY A 34 14.05 -18.94 -35.05
C GLY A 34 12.59 -18.91 -35.51
N THR A 35 11.69 -18.23 -34.80
CA THR A 35 10.28 -18.10 -35.20
C THR A 35 10.08 -16.89 -36.11
N GLU A 36 9.18 -17.02 -37.09
CA GLU A 36 8.66 -15.87 -37.84
C GLU A 36 7.69 -15.05 -36.97
N GLY A 37 7.80 -13.72 -37.07
CA GLY A 37 6.89 -12.77 -36.45
C GLY A 37 7.40 -11.34 -36.60
N THR A 38 6.73 -10.39 -35.95
CA THR A 38 7.19 -9.00 -35.92
C THR A 38 8.52 -8.88 -35.17
N CYS A 39 9.54 -8.41 -35.86
CA CYS A 39 10.89 -8.22 -35.34
C CYS A 39 11.37 -6.79 -35.57
N SER A 40 12.32 -6.35 -34.75
CA SER A 40 13.13 -5.15 -34.99
C SER A 40 14.61 -5.54 -35.02
N SER A 41 15.46 -4.72 -35.65
CA SER A 41 16.90 -4.93 -35.59
C SER A 41 17.40 -4.76 -34.15
N LEU A 42 18.44 -5.51 -33.80
CA LEU A 42 19.05 -5.40 -32.47
C LEU A 42 19.57 -3.99 -32.18
N GLU A 43 20.06 -3.28 -33.20
CA GLU A 43 20.48 -1.88 -33.08
C GLU A 43 19.32 -0.97 -32.66
N ASN A 44 18.15 -1.09 -33.28
CA ASN A 44 16.98 -0.29 -32.92
C ASN A 44 16.47 -0.61 -31.51
N VAL A 45 16.47 -1.89 -31.13
CA VAL A 45 16.07 -2.32 -29.77
C VAL A 45 17.08 -1.79 -28.74
N ALA A 46 18.38 -1.87 -29.04
CA ALA A 46 19.43 -1.33 -28.18
C ALA A 46 19.32 0.20 -28.03
N GLU A 47 19.03 0.94 -29.10
CA GLU A 47 18.81 2.40 -29.02
C GLU A 47 17.62 2.76 -28.11
N GLU A 48 16.53 2.00 -28.19
CA GLU A 48 15.37 2.22 -27.33
C GLU A 48 15.66 1.85 -25.87
N ILE A 49 16.40 0.76 -25.63
CA ILE A 49 16.91 0.40 -24.30
C ILE A 49 17.84 1.50 -23.75
N ASP A 50 18.76 2.02 -24.54
CA ASP A 50 19.68 3.10 -24.12
C ASP A 50 18.90 4.34 -23.70
N ARG A 51 17.92 4.74 -24.52
CA ARG A 51 17.05 5.90 -24.24
C ARG A 51 16.37 5.76 -22.88
N VAL A 52 15.80 4.59 -22.59
CA VAL A 52 15.03 4.33 -21.37
C VAL A 52 15.94 4.18 -20.15
N LEU A 53 17.01 3.38 -20.24
CA LEU A 53 17.95 3.20 -19.12
C LEU A 53 18.64 4.52 -18.75
N ARG A 54 19.09 5.33 -19.72
CA ARG A 54 19.68 6.65 -19.40
C ARG A 54 18.68 7.64 -18.81
N GLN A 55 17.40 7.49 -19.14
CA GLN A 55 16.36 8.36 -18.60
C GLN A 55 16.02 8.00 -17.15
N PHE A 56 16.05 6.72 -16.78
CA PHE A 56 15.52 6.26 -15.49
C PHE A 56 16.54 5.63 -14.55
N CYS A 57 17.75 5.34 -15.01
CA CYS A 57 18.81 4.71 -14.23
C CYS A 57 20.07 5.58 -14.17
N THR A 58 20.84 5.42 -13.11
CA THR A 58 22.13 6.07 -12.89
C THR A 58 23.07 5.08 -12.21
N ILE A 59 24.38 5.29 -12.34
CA ILE A 59 25.37 4.45 -11.65
C ILE A 59 25.15 4.60 -10.14
N ALA A 60 25.01 3.46 -9.47
CA ALA A 60 24.79 3.42 -8.04
C ALA A 60 26.07 3.88 -7.31
N PRO A 61 26.00 4.93 -6.48
CA PRO A 61 27.15 5.34 -5.69
C PRO A 61 27.40 4.31 -4.59
N GLU A 62 28.66 4.18 -4.18
CA GLU A 62 28.98 3.44 -2.96
C GLU A 62 28.40 4.16 -1.74
N GLU A 63 27.45 3.51 -1.07
CA GLU A 63 26.83 4.01 0.16
C GLU A 63 27.27 3.14 1.35
N GLY A 64 27.32 3.74 2.54
CA GLY A 64 27.74 3.05 3.75
C GLY A 64 26.56 2.33 4.40
N HIS A 65 26.67 1.01 4.54
CA HIS A 65 25.67 0.12 5.13
C HIS A 65 26.12 -0.36 6.51
N VAL A 66 25.17 -0.42 7.45
CA VAL A 66 25.39 -1.04 8.77
C VAL A 66 25.03 -2.51 8.66
N THR A 67 25.96 -3.40 9.01
CA THR A 67 25.74 -4.84 8.94
C THR A 67 25.61 -5.44 10.33
N ASP A 68 24.64 -6.34 10.53
CA ASP A 68 24.32 -6.92 11.85
C ASP A 68 25.49 -7.66 12.53
N TRP A 69 26.52 -8.00 11.76
CA TRP A 69 27.64 -8.83 12.17
C TRP A 69 28.90 -8.03 12.52
N THR A 70 28.93 -6.71 12.26
CA THR A 70 30.10 -5.86 12.56
C THR A 70 29.71 -4.44 12.95
N ASP A 71 30.45 -3.82 13.87
CA ASP A 71 30.33 -2.38 14.18
C ASP A 71 30.95 -1.47 13.09
N ASN A 72 31.34 -2.04 11.94
CA ASN A 72 31.95 -1.31 10.84
C ASN A 72 30.91 -0.97 9.76
N ILE A 73 31.03 0.23 9.21
CA ILE A 73 30.28 0.64 8.01
C ILE A 73 30.91 -0.08 6.81
N VAL A 74 30.12 -0.88 6.11
CA VAL A 74 30.53 -1.54 4.86
C VAL A 74 30.05 -0.68 3.71
N TYR A 75 30.96 -0.27 2.84
CA TYR A 75 30.58 0.48 1.64
C TYR A 75 30.24 -0.51 0.53
N SER A 76 29.03 -0.40 -0.02
CA SER A 76 28.62 -1.14 -1.21
C SER A 76 27.63 -0.30 -1.99
N ALA A 77 27.69 -0.42 -3.31
CA ALA A 77 26.66 0.11 -4.18
C ALA A 77 25.48 -0.87 -4.22
N ASP A 78 24.28 -0.34 -4.09
CA ASP A 78 23.03 -1.09 -4.19
C ASP A 78 22.43 -0.88 -5.58
N GLY A 79 22.37 -1.95 -6.37
CA GLY A 79 21.95 -1.92 -7.76
C GLY A 79 22.33 -3.18 -8.53
N GLU A 80 21.87 -3.23 -9.78
CA GLU A 80 22.09 -4.34 -10.71
C GLU A 80 22.78 -3.81 -11.97
N SER A 81 23.65 -4.61 -12.57
CA SER A 81 24.24 -4.26 -13.86
C SER A 81 23.18 -4.14 -14.96
N ALA A 82 23.48 -3.43 -16.04
CA ALA A 82 22.58 -3.36 -17.19
C ALA A 82 22.27 -4.76 -17.78
N GLU A 83 23.25 -5.67 -17.74
CA GLU A 83 23.08 -7.06 -18.19
C GLU A 83 22.07 -7.81 -17.32
N GLU A 84 22.17 -7.68 -15.99
CA GLU A 84 21.25 -8.30 -15.04
C GLU A 84 19.82 -7.76 -15.19
N ILE A 85 19.64 -6.44 -15.31
CA ILE A 85 18.34 -5.80 -15.53
C ILE A 85 17.69 -6.33 -16.82
N LEU A 86 18.46 -6.40 -17.91
CA LEU A 86 17.93 -6.87 -19.18
C LEU A 86 17.56 -8.36 -19.14
N ALA A 87 18.38 -9.18 -18.48
CA ALA A 87 18.15 -10.62 -18.38
C ALA A 87 17.02 -11.00 -17.41
N SER A 88 16.76 -10.18 -16.38
CA SER A 88 15.73 -10.46 -15.38
C SER A 88 14.34 -9.98 -15.79
N GLU A 89 14.25 -8.81 -16.45
CA GLU A 89 12.98 -8.11 -16.65
C GLU A 89 12.62 -7.86 -18.12
N VAL A 90 13.60 -7.78 -19.03
CA VAL A 90 13.38 -7.20 -20.37
C VAL A 90 13.43 -8.21 -21.51
N ILE A 91 14.39 -9.15 -21.50
CA ILE A 91 14.69 -10.04 -22.61
C ILE A 91 14.78 -11.50 -22.13
N ASP A 92 13.96 -12.38 -22.73
CA ASP A 92 13.95 -13.82 -22.44
C ASP A 92 14.91 -14.62 -23.34
N ALA A 93 15.35 -14.04 -24.46
CA ALA A 93 16.18 -14.73 -25.44
C ALA A 93 17.63 -14.92 -24.97
N GLU A 94 18.05 -16.19 -24.88
CA GLU A 94 19.43 -16.55 -24.60
C GLU A 94 20.39 -15.98 -25.67
N GLY A 95 21.44 -15.30 -25.22
CA GLY A 95 22.43 -14.65 -26.07
C GLY A 95 22.05 -13.26 -26.61
N ALA A 96 20.75 -12.91 -26.65
CA ALA A 96 20.31 -11.58 -27.10
C ALA A 96 20.78 -10.47 -26.16
N VAL A 97 20.75 -10.73 -24.84
CA VAL A 97 21.22 -9.76 -23.83
C VAL A 97 22.69 -9.40 -24.05
N ALA A 98 23.56 -10.40 -24.24
CA ALA A 98 24.99 -10.17 -24.44
C ALA A 98 25.26 -9.36 -25.73
N ASP A 99 24.57 -9.69 -26.82
CA ASP A 99 24.68 -8.95 -28.07
C ASP A 99 24.19 -7.49 -27.92
N ILE A 100 23.09 -7.27 -27.19
CA ILE A 100 22.57 -5.92 -26.89
C ILE A 100 23.59 -5.13 -26.05
N ILE A 101 24.14 -5.71 -24.99
CA ILE A 101 25.15 -5.07 -24.14
C ILE A 101 26.42 -4.73 -24.93
N GLU A 102 26.85 -5.58 -25.86
CA GLU A 102 27.96 -5.28 -26.77
C GLU A 102 27.67 -4.05 -27.63
N ILE A 103 26.48 -3.99 -28.26
CA ILE A 103 26.06 -2.84 -29.09
C ILE A 103 25.99 -1.55 -28.25
N LEU A 104 25.37 -1.62 -27.07
CA LEU A 104 25.24 -0.51 -26.15
C LEU A 104 26.61 0.03 -25.70
N SER A 105 27.53 -0.88 -25.38
CA SER A 105 28.91 -0.55 -24.98
C SER A 105 29.72 0.07 -26.12
N GLU A 106 29.54 -0.41 -27.36
CA GLU A 106 30.20 0.17 -28.55
C GLU A 106 29.67 1.58 -28.88
N ASN A 107 28.37 1.82 -28.67
CA ASN A 107 27.72 3.09 -28.99
C ASN A 107 27.89 4.14 -27.88
N GLU A 108 28.33 3.74 -26.68
CA GLU A 108 28.50 4.63 -25.55
C GLU A 108 29.65 5.64 -25.76
N SER A 109 29.31 6.93 -25.81
CA SER A 109 30.31 8.00 -25.78
C SER A 109 30.80 8.24 -24.35
N ARG A 110 32.06 7.92 -24.05
CA ARG A 110 32.68 8.16 -22.72
C ARG A 110 33.77 9.22 -22.79
N ASP A 111 33.78 10.15 -21.83
CA ASP A 111 34.96 11.01 -21.59
C ASP A 111 35.89 10.34 -20.56
N VAL A 112 36.69 9.39 -21.05
CA VAL A 112 37.62 8.57 -20.24
C VAL A 112 38.63 9.43 -19.46
N ARG A 113 38.81 10.72 -19.78
CA ARG A 113 39.77 11.59 -19.09
C ARG A 113 39.31 12.04 -17.71
N ASP A 114 38.01 12.03 -17.44
CA ASP A 114 37.45 12.44 -16.15
C ASP A 114 37.17 11.25 -15.20
N GLY A 115 37.57 10.04 -15.59
CA GLY A 115 37.40 8.83 -14.78
C GLY A 115 35.96 8.31 -14.77
N ASP A 116 35.19 8.61 -15.82
CA ASP A 116 33.79 8.20 -15.95
C ASP A 116 33.67 6.68 -16.10
N ASP A 117 32.82 6.09 -15.28
CA ASP A 117 32.54 4.66 -15.27
C ASP A 117 31.73 4.24 -16.51
N ALA A 118 31.86 2.96 -16.83
CA ALA A 118 31.18 2.32 -17.95
C ALA A 118 29.69 2.10 -17.67
N PHE A 119 28.75 2.87 -18.25
CA PHE A 119 27.33 2.69 -17.93
C PHE A 119 26.80 1.28 -18.26
N TYR A 120 27.31 0.67 -19.34
CA TYR A 120 27.02 -0.71 -19.74
C TYR A 120 28.12 -1.70 -19.38
N GLY A 121 29.02 -1.32 -18.48
CA GLY A 121 30.01 -2.23 -17.92
C GLY A 121 29.48 -3.00 -16.71
N ASP A 122 30.40 -3.64 -15.99
CA ASP A 122 30.13 -4.31 -14.71
C ASP A 122 30.05 -3.28 -13.58
N VAL A 123 29.07 -2.36 -13.68
CA VAL A 123 28.76 -1.38 -12.64
C VAL A 123 27.30 -1.50 -12.25
N PRO A 124 26.98 -1.43 -10.95
CA PRO A 124 25.60 -1.46 -10.50
C PRO A 124 24.89 -0.17 -10.91
N LEU A 125 23.75 -0.33 -11.57
CA LEU A 125 22.81 0.74 -11.87
C LEU A 125 21.69 0.71 -10.84
N ARG A 126 21.21 1.90 -10.49
CA ARG A 126 19.99 2.07 -9.69
C ARG A 126 19.03 3.01 -10.39
N HIS A 127 17.75 2.85 -10.12
CA HIS A 127 16.77 3.82 -10.57
C HIS A 127 17.05 5.21 -9.96
N ILE A 128 16.98 6.23 -10.82
CA ILE A 128 16.93 7.63 -10.40
C ILE A 128 15.77 7.78 -9.42
N ARG A 129 15.82 8.72 -8.48
CA ARG A 129 14.68 8.96 -7.57
C ARG A 129 13.60 9.78 -8.28
N ALA A 130 12.36 9.32 -8.23
CA ALA A 130 11.21 10.13 -8.66
C ALA A 130 10.94 11.24 -7.63
N TYR A 131 10.49 12.40 -8.10
CA TYR A 131 10.09 13.52 -7.25
C TYR A 131 8.65 13.94 -7.56
N PRO A 132 7.72 13.82 -6.60
CA PRO A 132 6.31 14.11 -6.82
C PRO A 132 5.99 15.60 -6.65
N ASP A 133 6.85 16.50 -7.14
CA ASP A 133 6.80 17.92 -6.79
C ASP A 133 5.47 18.57 -7.18
N GLU A 134 4.94 18.26 -8.37
CA GLU A 134 3.65 18.77 -8.83
C GLU A 134 2.48 18.27 -7.97
N LEU A 135 2.45 16.97 -7.65
CA LEU A 135 1.41 16.37 -6.82
C LEU A 135 1.49 16.88 -5.36
N LEU A 136 2.71 17.06 -4.84
CA LEU A 136 2.92 17.65 -3.53
C LEU A 136 2.49 19.11 -3.47
N ALA A 137 2.75 19.89 -4.52
CA ALA A 137 2.28 21.27 -4.59
C ALA A 137 0.74 21.35 -4.57
N ILE A 138 0.06 20.47 -5.31
CA ILE A 138 -1.41 20.37 -5.29
C ILE A 138 -1.90 19.99 -3.89
N TRP A 139 -1.26 19.02 -3.23
CA TRP A 139 -1.61 18.61 -1.88
C TRP A 139 -1.41 19.74 -0.86
N ASP A 140 -0.27 20.42 -0.91
CA ASP A 140 0.06 21.51 0.02
C ASP A 140 -0.92 22.67 -0.14
N GLU A 141 -1.32 22.99 -1.38
CA GLU A 141 -2.34 23.99 -1.66
C GLU A 141 -3.72 23.54 -1.15
N PHE A 142 -4.11 22.29 -1.39
CA PHE A 142 -5.36 21.71 -0.87
C PHE A 142 -5.43 21.80 0.66
N GLU A 143 -4.35 21.41 1.34
CA GLU A 143 -4.24 21.45 2.79
C GLU A 143 -4.31 22.88 3.34
N ARG A 144 -3.61 23.82 2.70
CA ARG A 144 -3.63 25.24 3.04
C ARG A 144 -5.03 25.83 2.93
N ARG A 145 -5.71 25.57 1.80
CA ARG A 145 -7.09 26.02 1.56
C ARG A 145 -8.04 25.49 2.60
N LEU A 146 -7.98 24.19 2.90
CA LEU A 146 -8.89 23.55 3.84
C LEU A 146 -8.71 24.08 5.27
N LYS A 147 -7.47 24.38 5.66
CA LYS A 147 -7.14 24.91 7.00
C LYS A 147 -7.50 26.39 7.15
N HIS A 148 -7.31 27.21 6.10
CA HIS A 148 -7.27 28.66 6.23
C HIS A 148 -8.30 29.44 5.38
N GLU A 149 -8.98 28.79 4.43
CA GLU A 149 -9.87 29.49 3.48
C GLU A 149 -11.28 28.88 3.44
N VAL A 150 -11.39 27.60 3.08
CA VAL A 150 -12.67 26.94 2.82
C VAL A 150 -12.75 25.65 3.62
N ARG A 151 -13.58 25.64 4.67
CA ARG A 151 -13.71 24.48 5.57
C ARG A 151 -14.71 23.42 5.11
N PHE A 152 -15.44 23.69 4.04
CA PHE A 152 -16.42 22.76 3.47
C PHE A 152 -15.90 22.24 2.13
N PHE A 153 -16.27 21.01 1.79
CA PHE A 153 -15.82 20.38 0.56
C PHE A 153 -16.39 21.10 -0.67
N ASP A 154 -15.57 21.93 -1.32
CA ASP A 154 -15.93 22.73 -2.49
C ASP A 154 -15.52 22.03 -3.80
N GLU A 155 -15.96 22.60 -4.92
CA GLU A 155 -15.68 22.01 -6.24
C GLU A 155 -14.19 22.04 -6.58
N GLU A 156 -13.47 23.07 -6.12
CA GLU A 156 -12.03 23.19 -6.34
C GLU A 156 -11.24 22.15 -5.54
N GLY A 157 -11.55 21.98 -4.25
CA GLY A 157 -10.98 20.91 -3.44
C GLY A 157 -11.28 19.54 -4.00
N ARG A 158 -12.49 19.32 -4.54
CA ARG A 158 -12.81 18.09 -5.27
C ARG A 158 -11.91 17.88 -6.48
N ARG A 159 -11.72 18.88 -7.35
CA ARG A 159 -10.83 18.78 -8.51
C ARG A 159 -9.38 18.47 -8.13
N MET A 160 -8.89 19.08 -7.05
CA MET A 160 -7.56 18.78 -6.51
C MET A 160 -7.47 17.31 -6.08
N LEU A 161 -8.45 16.80 -5.33
CA LEU A 161 -8.48 15.39 -4.94
C LEU A 161 -8.70 14.44 -6.13
N ASP A 162 -9.42 14.84 -7.18
CA ASP A 162 -9.55 14.07 -8.41
C ASP A 162 -8.19 13.87 -9.10
N VAL A 163 -7.35 14.90 -9.14
CA VAL A 163 -5.97 14.79 -9.67
C VAL A 163 -5.11 13.90 -8.78
N LEU A 164 -5.23 14.04 -7.46
CA LEU A 164 -4.38 13.32 -6.51
C LEU A 164 -4.80 11.85 -6.31
N PHE A 165 -6.08 11.52 -6.42
CA PHE A 165 -6.63 10.25 -5.95
C PHE A 165 -7.69 9.62 -6.87
N GLY A 166 -8.12 10.30 -7.94
CA GLY A 166 -9.24 9.83 -8.78
C GLY A 166 -8.93 8.56 -9.60
N ASP A 167 -7.66 8.31 -9.87
CA ASP A 167 -7.12 7.15 -10.58
C ASP A 167 -6.79 5.97 -9.66
N LEU A 168 -6.80 6.16 -8.33
CA LEU A 168 -6.48 5.09 -7.37
C LEU A 168 -7.24 3.78 -7.62
N PRO A 169 -8.55 3.77 -7.96
CA PRO A 169 -9.25 2.52 -8.22
C PRO A 169 -8.75 1.72 -9.42
N LYS A 170 -7.95 2.33 -10.31
CA LYS A 170 -7.36 1.67 -11.49
C LYS A 170 -5.90 1.28 -11.28
N LEU A 171 -5.24 1.82 -10.26
CA LEU A 171 -3.81 1.62 -10.02
C LEU A 171 -3.48 0.15 -9.77
N GLY A 172 -2.36 -0.34 -10.33
CA GLY A 172 -1.93 -1.74 -10.23
C GLY A 172 -2.94 -2.73 -10.79
N GLY A 173 -3.59 -2.39 -11.92
CA GLY A 173 -4.66 -3.20 -12.53
C GLY A 173 -5.95 -3.26 -11.72
N GLY A 174 -6.17 -2.27 -10.82
CA GLY A 174 -7.32 -2.21 -9.92
C GLY A 174 -7.13 -2.94 -8.59
N ARG A 175 -5.96 -3.51 -8.33
CA ARG A 175 -5.63 -4.21 -7.08
C ARG A 175 -5.50 -3.29 -5.88
N ALA A 176 -5.39 -1.97 -6.10
CA ALA A 176 -5.51 -0.97 -5.05
C ALA A 176 -6.90 -0.94 -4.38
N VAL A 177 -7.93 -1.52 -5.01
CA VAL A 177 -9.25 -1.72 -4.39
C VAL A 177 -9.45 -3.19 -4.11
N VAL A 178 -9.53 -3.53 -2.83
CA VAL A 178 -9.79 -4.89 -2.37
C VAL A 178 -11.25 -5.04 -1.96
N THR A 179 -11.84 -6.18 -2.26
CA THR A 179 -13.16 -6.55 -1.74
C THR A 179 -12.98 -7.60 -0.67
N LEU A 180 -13.43 -7.32 0.54
CA LEU A 180 -13.43 -8.28 1.64
C LEU A 180 -14.83 -8.87 1.77
N ASP A 181 -14.95 -10.16 1.47
CA ASP A 181 -16.17 -10.92 1.69
C ASP A 181 -16.27 -11.45 3.13
N PRO A 182 -17.48 -11.64 3.67
CA PRO A 182 -17.71 -12.25 4.99
C PRO A 182 -16.98 -13.58 5.23
N GLU A 183 -16.83 -14.39 4.19
CA GLU A 183 -16.20 -15.71 4.24
C GLU A 183 -14.67 -15.66 4.04
N SER A 184 -14.10 -14.48 3.75
CA SER A 184 -12.65 -14.31 3.57
C SER A 184 -11.90 -14.59 4.88
N PRO A 185 -10.69 -15.18 4.85
CA PRO A 185 -9.84 -15.27 6.05
C PRO A 185 -9.55 -13.90 6.68
N ASP A 186 -9.55 -12.83 5.87
CA ASP A 186 -9.35 -11.45 6.30
C ASP A 186 -10.65 -10.72 6.70
N SER A 187 -11.77 -11.44 6.84
CA SER A 187 -13.07 -10.85 7.21
C SER A 187 -13.17 -10.46 8.68
N LYS A 188 -12.16 -10.83 9.48
CA LYS A 188 -12.09 -10.55 10.91
C LYS A 188 -11.31 -9.28 11.18
N VAL A 189 -11.97 -8.34 11.85
CA VAL A 189 -11.36 -7.11 12.31
C VAL A 189 -11.50 -7.00 13.82
N TYR A 190 -10.47 -6.44 14.46
CA TYR A 190 -10.39 -6.30 15.90
C TYR A 190 -10.43 -4.83 16.27
N ARG A 191 -11.12 -4.52 17.36
CA ARG A 191 -11.11 -3.17 17.94
C ARG A 191 -10.91 -3.27 19.43
N ALA A 192 -9.93 -2.52 19.93
CA ALA A 192 -9.62 -2.44 21.34
C ALA A 192 -10.16 -1.14 21.96
N ARG A 193 -10.50 -1.19 23.25
CA ARG A 193 -10.83 -0.01 24.06
C ARG A 193 -10.30 -0.18 25.49
N ILE A 194 -9.81 0.90 26.06
CA ILE A 194 -9.45 0.97 27.47
C ILE A 194 -10.75 0.96 28.30
N VAL A 195 -10.82 0.06 29.27
CA VAL A 195 -11.90 -0.02 30.25
C VAL A 195 -11.49 0.84 31.44
N ALA A 196 -12.17 1.97 31.63
CA ALA A 196 -11.80 2.97 32.63
C ALA A 196 -11.88 2.46 34.07
N GLU A 197 -12.88 1.61 34.37
CA GLU A 197 -13.08 1.01 35.69
C GLU A 197 -13.37 -0.49 35.55
N GLU A 198 -12.80 -1.32 36.43
CA GLU A 198 -13.00 -2.77 36.42
C GLU A 198 -14.49 -3.15 36.56
N SER A 199 -15.26 -2.33 37.30
CA SER A 199 -16.73 -2.44 37.44
C SER A 199 -17.47 -2.38 36.10
N ALA A 200 -16.92 -1.70 35.10
CA ALA A 200 -17.50 -1.55 33.76
C ALA A 200 -17.19 -2.75 32.85
N ALA A 201 -16.27 -3.64 33.22
CA ALA A 201 -15.90 -4.79 32.39
C ALA A 201 -17.10 -5.69 32.07
N GLU A 202 -18.02 -5.86 33.04
CA GLU A 202 -19.24 -6.64 32.83
C GLU A 202 -20.17 -6.01 31.77
N ASP A 203 -20.19 -4.69 31.62
CA ASP A 203 -20.98 -4.00 30.60
C ASP A 203 -20.45 -4.27 29.19
N PHE A 204 -19.12 -4.30 29.03
CA PHE A 204 -18.47 -4.64 27.76
C PHE A 204 -18.79 -6.07 27.32
N ILE A 205 -18.94 -7.01 28.27
CA ILE A 205 -19.33 -8.40 27.98
C ILE A 205 -20.82 -8.50 27.69
N ARG A 206 -21.65 -7.73 28.40
CA ARG A 206 -23.11 -7.76 28.29
C ARG A 206 -23.62 -7.14 26.98
N ASP A 207 -23.04 -6.02 26.55
CA ASP A 207 -23.38 -5.34 25.30
C ASP A 207 -22.11 -4.89 24.54
N PRO A 208 -21.34 -5.83 23.98
CA PRO A 208 -20.09 -5.53 23.28
C PRO A 208 -20.31 -4.61 22.08
N SER A 209 -21.46 -4.74 21.41
CA SER A 209 -21.81 -3.90 20.25
C SER A 209 -21.88 -2.41 20.62
N ARG A 210 -22.48 -2.09 21.78
CA ARG A 210 -22.59 -0.71 22.28
C ARG A 210 -21.27 -0.16 22.78
N HIS A 211 -20.49 -0.99 23.47
CA HIS A 211 -19.31 -0.53 24.21
C HIS A 211 -18.04 -0.54 23.36
N ILE A 212 -17.88 -1.52 22.46
CA ILE A 212 -16.69 -1.65 21.59
C ILE A 212 -16.97 -1.05 20.21
N GLY A 213 -18.20 -1.17 19.70
CA GLY A 213 -18.61 -0.64 18.40
C GLY A 213 -18.49 0.88 18.27
N PRO A 214 -18.79 1.45 17.09
CA PRO A 214 -18.72 2.88 16.89
C PRO A 214 -19.80 3.60 17.70
N PRO A 215 -19.51 4.81 18.21
CA PRO A 215 -20.52 5.61 18.89
C PRO A 215 -21.63 6.02 17.91
N PRO A 216 -22.88 6.21 18.39
CA PRO A 216 -23.93 6.81 17.57
C PRO A 216 -23.55 8.25 17.19
N ALA A 217 -24.12 8.76 16.09
CA ALA A 217 -23.79 10.06 15.49
C ALA A 217 -23.76 11.21 16.51
N ALA A 218 -24.74 11.30 17.41
CA ALA A 218 -24.82 12.35 18.43
C ALA A 218 -23.63 12.37 19.42
N SER A 219 -22.86 11.29 19.51
CA SER A 219 -21.69 11.14 20.38
C SER A 219 -20.41 10.81 19.61
N ALA A 220 -20.45 10.86 18.28
CA ALA A 220 -19.28 10.61 17.44
C ALA A 220 -18.31 11.80 17.54
N THR A 221 -17.18 11.56 18.21
CA THR A 221 -16.08 12.53 18.30
C THR A 221 -15.31 12.57 16.98
N PRO A 222 -14.66 13.71 16.66
CA PRO A 222 -13.79 13.78 15.50
C PRO A 222 -12.61 12.83 15.67
N GLY A 223 -12.27 12.12 14.61
CA GLY A 223 -11.05 11.33 14.47
C GLY A 223 -10.27 11.75 13.23
N ARG A 224 -9.17 11.05 12.94
CA ARG A 224 -8.31 11.35 11.79
C ARG A 224 -9.06 11.35 10.47
N MET A 225 -10.03 10.44 10.30
CA MET A 225 -10.71 10.19 9.03
C MET A 225 -12.23 10.40 9.12
N ASN A 226 -12.73 10.90 10.25
CA ASN A 226 -14.14 11.23 10.41
C ASN A 226 -14.32 12.56 11.18
N PRO A 227 -15.16 13.48 10.70
CA PRO A 227 -15.50 14.68 11.47
C PRO A 227 -16.45 14.34 12.63
N ALA A 228 -16.58 15.28 13.55
CA ALA A 228 -17.56 15.19 14.63
C ALA A 228 -18.98 14.98 14.06
N GLY A 229 -19.76 14.09 14.68
CA GLY A 229 -21.11 13.76 14.23
C GLY A 229 -21.19 12.69 13.13
N ILE A 230 -20.07 12.30 12.52
CA ILE A 230 -20.02 11.21 11.53
C ILE A 230 -19.32 10.00 12.15
N PRO A 231 -20.05 8.90 12.43
CA PRO A 231 -19.45 7.67 12.94
C PRO A 231 -18.50 7.03 11.92
N ALA A 232 -17.38 6.51 12.42
CA ALA A 232 -16.50 5.61 11.68
C ALA A 232 -16.09 4.44 12.59
N PHE A 233 -15.89 3.28 11.98
CA PHE A 233 -15.36 2.11 12.67
C PHE A 233 -13.86 2.05 12.44
N TYR A 234 -13.07 2.21 13.50
CA TYR A 234 -11.62 1.98 13.47
C TYR A 234 -11.32 0.60 14.04
N GLY A 235 -10.56 -0.21 13.31
CA GLY A 235 -10.10 -1.51 13.75
C GLY A 235 -8.78 -1.89 13.11
N ALA A 236 -8.35 -3.12 13.36
CA ALA A 236 -7.15 -3.71 12.80
C ALA A 236 -7.37 -5.17 12.43
N PHE A 237 -6.51 -5.72 11.57
CA PHE A 237 -6.60 -7.13 11.16
C PHE A 237 -5.96 -8.10 12.17
N SER A 238 -5.37 -7.59 13.25
CA SER A 238 -4.88 -8.41 14.38
C SER A 238 -5.17 -7.77 15.73
N LYS A 239 -5.22 -8.60 16.78
CA LYS A 239 -5.45 -8.14 18.16
C LYS A 239 -4.27 -7.32 18.66
N GLU A 240 -3.08 -7.70 18.23
CA GLU A 240 -1.80 -7.09 18.57
C GLU A 240 -1.73 -5.66 18.03
N VAL A 241 -2.09 -5.45 16.76
CA VAL A 241 -2.19 -4.10 16.18
C VAL A 241 -3.29 -3.28 16.87
N ALA A 242 -4.47 -3.85 17.07
CA ALA A 242 -5.57 -3.14 17.74
C ALA A 242 -5.19 -2.67 19.15
N LEU A 243 -4.43 -3.49 19.89
CA LEU A 243 -3.90 -3.14 21.21
C LEU A 243 -2.81 -2.07 21.13
N ALA A 244 -1.90 -2.17 20.14
CA ALA A 244 -0.81 -1.22 19.95
C ALA A 244 -1.33 0.20 19.61
N GLU A 245 -2.39 0.31 18.80
CA GLU A 245 -2.99 1.59 18.41
C GLU A 245 -3.56 2.39 19.59
N ILE A 246 -4.17 1.72 20.58
CA ILE A 246 -4.78 2.42 21.72
C ILE A 246 -3.77 2.82 22.82
N ARG A 247 -2.51 2.33 22.74
CA ARG A 247 -1.39 2.64 23.64
C ARG A 247 -1.81 2.69 25.13
N PRO A 248 -2.33 1.58 25.69
CA PRO A 248 -2.89 1.60 27.02
C PRO A 248 -1.76 1.77 28.05
N PRO A 249 -1.95 2.59 29.11
CA PRO A 249 -1.01 2.62 30.23
C PRO A 249 -0.82 1.23 30.84
N VAL A 250 0.40 0.92 31.30
CA VAL A 250 0.69 -0.36 31.97
C VAL A 250 -0.28 -0.59 33.13
N GLY A 251 -0.89 -1.78 33.17
CA GLY A 251 -1.89 -2.16 34.18
C GLY A 251 -3.32 -1.75 33.84
N SER A 252 -3.57 -1.12 32.69
CA SER A 252 -4.93 -0.81 32.24
C SER A 252 -5.67 -2.06 31.81
N LEU A 253 -6.96 -2.14 32.14
CA LEU A 253 -7.85 -3.17 31.61
C LEU A 253 -8.27 -2.80 30.18
N VAL A 254 -8.15 -3.75 29.25
CA VAL A 254 -8.48 -3.54 27.84
C VAL A 254 -9.52 -4.56 27.40
N ALA A 255 -10.58 -4.09 26.75
CA ALA A 255 -11.55 -4.93 26.05
C ALA A 255 -11.19 -4.98 24.57
N ILE A 256 -11.07 -6.18 24.01
CA ILE A 256 -10.83 -6.41 22.58
C ILE A 256 -12.04 -7.13 22.01
N GLY A 257 -12.71 -6.52 21.05
CA GLY A 257 -13.81 -7.13 20.30
C GLY A 257 -13.31 -7.66 18.96
N GLU A 258 -13.75 -8.86 18.61
CA GLU A 258 -13.64 -9.44 17.27
C GLU A 258 -14.95 -9.17 16.53
N PHE A 259 -14.84 -8.66 15.30
CA PHE A 259 -15.95 -8.35 14.43
C PHE A 259 -15.78 -9.10 13.13
N SER A 260 -16.87 -9.68 12.64
CA SER A 260 -16.93 -10.29 11.32
C SER A 260 -17.79 -9.43 10.41
N LEU A 261 -17.37 -9.29 9.16
CA LEU A 261 -18.15 -8.62 8.13
C LEU A 261 -19.46 -9.37 7.89
N LEU A 262 -20.58 -8.65 7.80
CA LEU A 262 -21.89 -9.21 7.46
C LEU A 262 -22.21 -9.13 5.96
N LYS A 263 -21.50 -8.25 5.25
CA LYS A 263 -21.66 -7.97 3.83
C LYS A 263 -20.28 -7.70 3.23
N PRO A 264 -20.10 -7.93 1.92
CA PRO A 264 -18.89 -7.51 1.24
C PRO A 264 -18.65 -6.01 1.40
N VAL A 265 -17.41 -5.62 1.62
CA VAL A 265 -16.98 -4.22 1.67
C VAL A 265 -15.86 -3.98 0.68
N ARG A 266 -15.89 -2.84 -0.01
CA ARG A 266 -14.87 -2.42 -0.97
C ARG A 266 -13.96 -1.39 -0.33
N LEU A 267 -12.68 -1.71 -0.19
CA LEU A 267 -11.72 -0.90 0.56
C LEU A 267 -10.60 -0.43 -0.34
N LEU A 268 -10.18 0.82 -0.15
CA LEU A 268 -8.94 1.31 -0.72
C LEU A 268 -7.77 0.76 0.11
N ASP A 269 -6.88 0.02 -0.52
CA ASP A 269 -5.71 -0.56 0.14
C ASP A 269 -4.46 0.31 -0.03
N MET A 270 -4.20 1.18 0.94
CA MET A 270 -3.01 2.03 0.89
C MET A 270 -1.71 1.25 1.15
N SER A 271 -1.78 0.05 1.75
CA SER A 271 -0.59 -0.79 1.97
C SER A 271 -0.04 -1.37 0.66
N PHE A 272 -0.87 -1.43 -0.39
CA PHE A 272 -0.49 -1.95 -1.70
C PHE A 272 0.19 -0.91 -2.60
N LEU A 273 -0.03 0.39 -2.37
CA LEU A 273 0.35 1.45 -3.31
C LEU A 273 1.86 1.51 -3.66
N PRO A 274 2.81 1.26 -2.73
CA PRO A 274 4.23 1.17 -3.09
C PRO A 274 4.53 0.06 -4.12
N PHE A 275 3.77 -1.03 -4.09
CA PHE A 275 3.97 -2.19 -4.99
C PHE A 275 3.38 -1.99 -6.38
N ALA A 276 2.42 -1.07 -6.52
CA ALA A 276 1.88 -0.74 -7.83
C ALA A 276 2.93 -0.12 -8.77
N TYR A 277 4.00 0.48 -8.24
CA TYR A 277 5.12 1.00 -9.04
C TYR A 277 5.88 -0.11 -9.75
N HIS A 278 6.16 -1.21 -9.06
CA HIS A 278 6.98 -2.31 -9.57
C HIS A 278 6.32 -3.11 -10.71
N GLU A 279 5.06 -2.85 -11.05
CA GLU A 279 4.39 -3.50 -12.18
C GLU A 279 4.37 -2.68 -13.47
N GLU A 280 4.63 -1.38 -13.40
CA GLU A 280 4.66 -0.54 -14.59
C GLU A 280 6.04 -0.67 -15.25
N SER A 281 6.05 -1.07 -16.51
CA SER A 281 7.29 -1.15 -17.29
C SER A 281 7.98 0.21 -17.41
N MET A 282 9.30 0.24 -17.27
CA MET A 282 10.10 1.44 -17.50
C MET A 282 10.04 1.95 -18.96
N PHE A 283 9.66 1.09 -19.89
CA PHE A 283 9.45 1.42 -21.31
C PHE A 283 8.06 2.02 -21.58
N SER A 284 7.17 1.99 -20.58
CA SER A 284 5.83 2.55 -20.70
C SER A 284 5.84 4.09 -20.76
N PRO A 285 5.07 4.73 -21.66
CA PRO A 285 4.94 6.19 -21.67
C PRO A 285 4.41 6.78 -20.35
N SER A 286 3.64 6.00 -19.58
CA SER A 286 3.10 6.40 -18.28
C SER A 286 4.03 6.13 -17.10
N TYR A 287 5.23 5.58 -17.33
CA TYR A 287 6.14 5.18 -16.24
C TYR A 287 6.52 6.35 -15.32
N GLU A 288 6.86 7.51 -15.87
CA GLU A 288 7.22 8.71 -15.09
C GLU A 288 6.04 9.23 -14.25
N GLU A 289 4.83 9.22 -14.81
CA GLU A 289 3.63 9.61 -14.08
C GLU A 289 3.32 8.61 -12.96
N ALA A 290 3.42 7.31 -13.24
CA ALA A 290 3.16 6.25 -12.27
C ALA A 290 4.14 6.29 -11.09
N ARG A 291 5.45 6.43 -11.34
CA ARG A 291 6.46 6.51 -10.27
C ARG A 291 6.35 7.80 -9.45
N SER A 292 6.05 8.92 -10.10
CA SER A 292 5.75 10.18 -9.41
C SER A 292 4.51 10.01 -8.50
N LYS A 293 3.46 9.37 -9.01
CA LYS A 293 2.24 9.08 -8.24
C LYS A 293 2.51 8.18 -7.04
N VAL A 294 3.24 7.10 -7.21
CA VAL A 294 3.58 6.21 -6.09
C VAL A 294 4.44 6.96 -5.07
N LYS A 295 5.41 7.77 -5.52
CA LYS A 295 6.21 8.56 -4.59
C LYS A 295 5.38 9.58 -3.81
N PHE A 296 4.40 10.21 -4.46
CA PHE A 296 3.41 11.07 -3.81
C PHE A 296 2.66 10.28 -2.73
N LEU A 297 2.14 9.09 -3.06
CA LEU A 297 1.34 8.27 -2.15
C LEU A 297 2.16 7.79 -0.94
N GLU A 298 3.44 7.45 -1.11
CA GLU A 298 4.36 7.16 0.00
C GLU A 298 4.55 8.35 0.93
N VAL A 299 4.77 9.54 0.37
CA VAL A 299 4.93 10.78 1.16
C VAL A 299 3.62 11.12 1.87
N PHE A 300 2.49 11.04 1.16
CA PHE A 300 1.16 11.26 1.69
C PHE A 300 0.86 10.30 2.84
N HIS A 301 1.06 8.99 2.64
CA HIS A 301 0.88 7.96 3.65
C HIS A 301 1.72 8.23 4.90
N ARG A 302 2.99 8.60 4.75
CA ARG A 302 3.82 9.01 5.90
C ARG A 302 3.31 10.27 6.60
N ARG A 303 2.84 11.28 5.85
CA ARG A 303 2.32 12.52 6.44
C ARG A 303 1.06 12.29 7.26
N ILE A 304 0.10 11.52 6.76
CA ILE A 304 -1.18 11.27 7.46
C ILE A 304 -1.03 10.34 8.68
N SER A 305 0.00 9.50 8.67
CA SER A 305 0.30 8.56 9.75
C SER A 305 1.11 9.17 10.90
N ARG A 306 1.58 10.41 10.77
CA ARG A 306 2.31 11.11 11.84
C ARG A 306 1.43 11.35 13.07
N PRO A 307 1.97 11.19 14.30
CA PRO A 307 1.29 11.61 15.51
C PRO A 307 0.96 13.12 15.46
N VAL A 308 -0.24 13.47 15.91
CA VAL A 308 -0.71 14.86 16.00
C VAL A 308 -0.85 15.21 17.47
N LEU A 309 -0.43 16.41 17.86
CA LEU A 309 -0.61 16.90 19.22
C LEU A 309 -2.11 17.14 19.49
N PRO A 310 -2.64 16.80 20.69
CA PRO A 310 -4.05 17.00 21.01
C PRO A 310 -4.56 18.43 20.79
N SER A 311 -3.70 19.45 20.94
CA SER A 311 -4.05 20.85 20.70
C SER A 311 -4.34 21.19 19.24
N ASP A 312 -3.79 20.40 18.31
CA ASP A 312 -3.75 20.73 16.88
C ASP A 312 -4.68 19.83 16.04
N GLU A 313 -5.33 18.83 16.68
CA GLU A 313 -6.19 17.84 16.02
C GLU A 313 -7.26 18.46 15.13
N ALA A 314 -7.88 19.55 15.59
CA ALA A 314 -8.96 20.21 14.87
C ALA A 314 -8.56 20.70 13.47
N LEU A 315 -7.31 21.15 13.28
CA LEU A 315 -6.80 21.57 11.97
C LEU A 315 -6.05 20.45 11.25
N ALA A 316 -5.35 19.61 12.00
CA ALA A 316 -4.55 18.52 11.44
C ALA A 316 -5.40 17.39 10.84
N TYR A 317 -6.62 17.16 11.36
CA TYR A 317 -7.51 16.12 10.83
C TYR A 317 -8.31 16.56 9.61
N LEU A 318 -8.37 17.86 9.29
CA LEU A 318 -9.17 18.33 8.15
C LEU A 318 -8.76 17.65 6.83
N PRO A 319 -7.47 17.60 6.44
CA PRO A 319 -7.09 17.02 5.14
C PRO A 319 -7.44 15.54 5.05
N THR A 320 -7.17 14.78 6.11
CA THR A 320 -7.46 13.33 6.16
C THR A 320 -8.95 13.03 6.22
N GLN A 321 -9.75 13.86 6.87
CA GLN A 321 -11.22 13.76 6.85
C GLN A 321 -11.78 14.06 5.45
N ALA A 322 -11.19 15.04 4.74
CA ALA A 322 -11.60 15.34 3.38
C ALA A 322 -11.25 14.21 2.40
N VAL A 323 -10.06 13.60 2.54
CA VAL A 323 -9.70 12.40 1.78
C VAL A 323 -10.65 11.24 2.08
N ALA A 324 -10.98 10.98 3.35
CA ALA A 324 -11.95 9.95 3.72
C ALA A 324 -13.34 10.20 3.11
N ALA A 325 -13.79 11.46 3.11
CA ALA A 325 -15.03 11.86 2.47
C ALA A 325 -14.99 11.68 0.94
N TYR A 326 -13.85 11.95 0.31
CA TYR A 326 -13.64 11.72 -1.12
C TYR A 326 -13.68 10.23 -1.47
N VAL A 327 -12.94 9.40 -0.74
CA VAL A 327 -12.94 7.94 -0.89
C VAL A 327 -14.35 7.38 -0.76
N THR A 328 -15.11 7.85 0.23
CA THR A 328 -16.47 7.35 0.48
C THR A 328 -17.48 7.85 -0.55
N ASN A 329 -17.51 9.16 -0.80
CA ASN A 329 -18.62 9.79 -1.55
C ASN A 329 -18.35 9.98 -3.04
N VAL A 330 -17.08 9.98 -3.46
CA VAL A 330 -16.68 10.14 -4.86
C VAL A 330 -16.23 8.80 -5.45
N LEU A 331 -15.33 8.08 -4.77
CA LEU A 331 -14.88 6.76 -5.24
C LEU A 331 -15.88 5.64 -4.93
N GLY A 332 -16.83 5.87 -4.02
CA GLY A 332 -17.85 4.89 -3.66
C GLY A 332 -17.27 3.66 -2.96
N LEU A 333 -16.25 3.87 -2.12
CA LEU A 333 -15.60 2.83 -1.32
C LEU A 333 -16.09 2.89 0.13
N ASP A 334 -16.09 1.75 0.80
CA ASP A 334 -16.63 1.57 2.16
C ASP A 334 -15.62 1.89 3.25
N GLY A 335 -14.34 2.06 2.90
CA GLY A 335 -13.27 2.20 3.87
C GLY A 335 -11.86 2.25 3.27
N ILE A 336 -10.89 2.35 4.16
CA ILE A 336 -9.46 2.45 3.83
C ILE A 336 -8.67 1.48 4.71
N ILE A 337 -7.75 0.74 4.10
CA ILE A 337 -6.72 -0.05 4.79
C ILE A 337 -5.41 0.73 4.75
N TYR A 338 -4.71 0.81 5.88
CA TYR A 338 -3.44 1.51 6.01
C TYR A 338 -2.52 0.76 6.98
N SER A 339 -1.21 0.84 6.79
CA SER A 339 -0.26 0.14 7.67
C SER A 339 -0.25 0.75 9.08
N SER A 340 -0.07 -0.09 10.11
CA SER A 340 0.15 0.42 11.46
C SER A 340 1.60 0.89 11.62
N THR A 341 1.78 2.15 12.02
CA THR A 341 3.10 2.70 12.38
C THR A 341 3.62 2.18 13.72
N GLN A 342 2.85 1.38 14.45
CA GLN A 342 3.16 0.96 15.82
C GLN A 342 3.82 -0.41 15.92
N VAL A 343 3.75 -1.22 14.86
CA VAL A 343 4.20 -2.63 14.90
C VAL A 343 5.39 -2.89 13.97
N GLY A 344 6.26 -1.89 13.78
CA GLY A 344 7.53 -2.06 13.07
C GLY A 344 7.44 -2.00 11.54
N ALA A 345 6.36 -1.44 10.97
CA ALA A 345 6.25 -1.19 9.52
C ALA A 345 7.21 -0.08 9.01
N GLU A 346 8.21 0.32 9.81
CA GLU A 346 9.28 1.26 9.43
C GLU A 346 10.57 0.55 9.00
N GLY A 347 10.56 -0.78 8.84
CA GLY A 347 11.58 -1.47 8.05
C GLY A 347 11.42 -1.08 6.59
N GLU A 348 12.54 -0.80 5.90
CA GLU A 348 12.62 -0.52 4.47
C GLU A 348 11.63 -1.34 3.67
N SER A 349 10.99 -0.72 2.67
CA SER A 349 10.10 -1.38 1.72
C SER A 349 10.81 -2.63 1.18
N THR A 350 10.49 -3.81 1.71
CA THR A 350 11.12 -5.09 1.35
C THR A 350 10.76 -5.55 -0.05
N GLY A 351 10.24 -4.66 -0.91
CA GLY A 351 9.61 -5.01 -2.18
C GLY A 351 8.31 -5.82 -2.03
N GLU A 352 7.86 -6.12 -0.80
CA GLU A 352 6.66 -6.93 -0.55
C GLU A 352 5.55 -6.20 0.20
N GLN A 353 4.30 -6.43 -0.24
CA GLN A 353 3.12 -5.92 0.44
C GLN A 353 3.10 -6.30 1.91
N LEU A 354 2.95 -5.29 2.77
CA LEU A 354 2.83 -5.51 4.20
C LEU A 354 1.72 -6.54 4.48
N PRO A 355 2.04 -7.59 5.25
CA PRO A 355 1.05 -8.58 5.64
C PRO A 355 -0.18 -7.92 6.25
N ARG A 356 -1.36 -8.38 5.84
CA ARG A 356 -2.65 -7.77 6.22
C ARG A 356 -2.82 -7.62 7.73
N ASN A 357 -2.33 -8.60 8.51
CA ASN A 357 -2.37 -8.61 9.97
C ASN A 357 -1.57 -7.47 10.64
N LEU A 358 -0.72 -6.74 9.91
CA LEU A 358 -0.01 -5.53 10.36
C LEU A 358 -0.73 -4.23 9.95
N CYS A 359 -1.90 -4.33 9.32
CA CYS A 359 -2.68 -3.18 8.86
C CYS A 359 -3.84 -2.84 9.82
N ASN A 360 -4.19 -1.55 9.79
CA ASN A 360 -5.42 -1.00 10.31
C ASN A 360 -6.48 -0.89 9.21
N VAL A 361 -7.73 -0.78 9.62
CA VAL A 361 -8.85 -0.50 8.73
C VAL A 361 -9.77 0.54 9.36
N VAL A 362 -10.24 1.47 8.52
CA VAL A 362 -11.37 2.33 8.86
C VAL A 362 -12.53 2.02 7.92
N LEU A 363 -13.72 1.85 8.47
CA LEU A 363 -14.96 1.69 7.70
C LEU A 363 -15.87 2.90 7.93
N PHE A 364 -16.57 3.31 6.88
CA PHE A 364 -17.42 4.49 6.85
C PHE A 364 -18.89 4.12 6.57
N GLY A 365 -19.80 5.06 6.85
CA GLY A 365 -21.20 4.95 6.47
C GLY A 365 -21.86 3.65 6.97
N PRO A 366 -22.65 2.96 6.13
CA PRO A 366 -23.31 1.71 6.51
C PRO A 366 -22.34 0.59 6.92
N ALA A 367 -21.14 0.54 6.33
CA ALA A 367 -20.13 -0.48 6.65
C ALA A 367 -19.52 -0.30 8.04
N ALA A 368 -19.60 0.90 8.62
CA ALA A 368 -19.19 1.16 9.99
C ALA A 368 -20.17 0.60 11.03
N LEU A 369 -21.41 0.28 10.66
CA LEU A 369 -22.44 -0.09 11.63
C LEU A 369 -22.23 -1.51 12.14
N VAL A 370 -22.40 -1.69 13.46
CA VAL A 370 -22.31 -2.97 14.14
C VAL A 370 -23.71 -3.40 14.55
N GLU A 371 -24.13 -4.60 14.11
CA GLU A 371 -25.36 -5.20 14.60
C GLU A 371 -25.20 -5.67 16.04
N ARG A 372 -26.28 -5.54 16.83
CA ARG A 372 -26.28 -6.05 18.20
C ARG A 372 -26.33 -7.57 18.16
N THR A 373 -25.29 -8.23 18.65
CA THR A 373 -25.41 -9.61 19.09
C THR A 373 -26.35 -9.64 20.30
N PRO A 374 -27.38 -10.51 20.34
CA PRO A 374 -28.22 -10.65 21.51
C PRO A 374 -27.33 -10.96 22.72
N PRO A 375 -27.55 -10.33 23.88
CA PRO A 375 -26.75 -10.61 25.06
C PRO A 375 -26.87 -12.11 25.39
N PRO A 376 -25.79 -12.78 25.82
CA PRO A 376 -25.90 -14.13 26.35
C PRO A 376 -26.94 -14.13 27.48
N PRO A 377 -27.78 -15.18 27.60
CA PRO A 377 -28.83 -15.23 28.60
C PRO A 377 -28.23 -14.97 29.98
N ARG A 378 -28.89 -14.10 30.75
CA ARG A 378 -28.47 -13.75 32.11
C ARG A 378 -28.23 -15.05 32.89
N PRO A 379 -27.07 -15.24 33.55
CA PRO A 379 -26.93 -16.36 34.47
C PRO A 379 -28.08 -16.29 35.50
N PRO A 380 -28.67 -17.43 35.88
CA PRO A 380 -29.80 -17.45 36.79
C PRO A 380 -29.43 -16.73 38.09
N ASP A 381 -30.33 -15.84 38.55
CA ASP A 381 -30.16 -15.11 39.81
C ASP A 381 -29.86 -16.11 40.94
N PRO A 382 -28.76 -15.96 41.71
CA PRO A 382 -28.50 -16.84 42.85
C PRO A 382 -29.63 -16.84 43.88
N ARG A 383 -30.57 -15.88 43.83
CA ARG A 383 -31.77 -15.81 44.68
C ARG A 383 -32.95 -16.64 44.18
N THR A 384 -32.96 -17.12 42.93
CA THR A 384 -34.01 -18.02 42.43
C THR A 384 -33.74 -19.50 42.74
N PHE A 385 -32.56 -19.85 43.28
CA PHE A 385 -32.32 -21.14 43.93
C PHE A 385 -32.83 -21.17 45.38
N ARG A 386 -34.13 -20.98 45.58
CA ARG A 386 -34.80 -21.47 46.79
C ARG A 386 -36.14 -22.13 46.45
N ARG A 387 -36.14 -23.44 46.69
CA ARG A 387 -37.26 -24.39 46.80
C ARG A 387 -37.79 -25.01 45.50
N ALA A 388 -37.12 -26.07 45.10
CA ALA A 388 -37.81 -27.32 44.75
C ALA A 388 -37.01 -28.49 45.33
N ASN A 389 -37.51 -29.09 46.42
CA ASN A 389 -37.11 -30.43 46.83
C ASN A 389 -37.65 -31.41 45.80
N SER A 390 -36.78 -32.14 45.10
CA SER A 390 -37.02 -33.53 44.68
C SER A 390 -35.71 -34.18 44.22
N PRO A 391 -35.53 -35.50 44.43
CA PRO A 391 -34.26 -36.18 44.34
C PRO A 391 -33.99 -36.74 42.95
N GLY A 392 -32.71 -36.78 42.57
CA GLY A 392 -32.19 -37.69 41.56
C GLY A 392 -32.16 -37.15 40.14
N LEU A 393 -30.95 -36.82 39.67
CA LEU A 393 -30.44 -37.23 38.35
C LEU A 393 -28.95 -36.87 38.30
N ARG A 394 -28.12 -37.92 38.22
CA ARG A 394 -26.70 -37.84 37.84
C ARG A 394 -26.62 -37.86 36.31
N PHE A 395 -25.83 -36.98 35.71
CA PHE A 395 -25.04 -37.15 34.46
C PHE A 395 -24.06 -35.94 34.46
N SER A 396 -22.76 -36.10 34.72
CA SER A 396 -21.66 -36.60 33.88
C SER A 396 -21.40 -35.77 32.61
N GLY A 397 -20.19 -35.23 32.48
CA GLY A 397 -19.62 -34.84 31.20
C GLY A 397 -18.95 -33.48 31.20
N ALA A 398 -17.64 -33.49 31.42
CA ALA A 398 -16.73 -32.35 31.37
C ALA A 398 -16.64 -31.72 29.96
N ARG A 399 -16.27 -30.43 29.91
CA ARG A 399 -15.22 -29.92 29.01
C ARG A 399 -14.47 -28.79 29.71
N CYS A 400 -13.16 -28.95 29.85
CA CYS A 400 -12.19 -27.86 29.69
C CYS A 400 -11.37 -28.21 28.45
#